data_AF-A0A521PZL9-F1
#
_entry.id   AF-A0A521PZL9-F1
#
_cell.length_a   1.000
_cell.length_b   1.000
_cell.length_c   1.000
_cell.angle_alpha   90.00
_cell.angle_beta   90.00
_cell.angle_gamma   90.00
#
_symmetry.space_group_name_H-M   'P 1'
#
loop_
_entity.id
_entity.type
_entity.pdbx_description
1 polymer ?
#
loop_
_entity_poly.entity_id
_entity_poly.type
_entity_poly.pdbx_seq_one_letter_code
_entity_poly.pdbx_strand_id
1 'polypeptide(L)'
;MSFAQSGSPAAILAAQNAAASAAASAASLAAAVVQGRFVSAPVALSAAVNAVSTFAHGLGAMPQFCKVKLVCAVADAGYSVGDEIDLSGYVDGGFMTVTVSATAVSVRVALSGSQVRVTNLATPTVTSTLLNTSWTLIVKAYK
;
A
#
# COMPACT_ATOMS: atom_id res chain seq x y z
N MET A 1 -17.20 23.35 -52.95
CA MET A 1 -17.26 22.08 -52.20
C MET A 1 -16.78 22.37 -50.79
N SER A 2 -17.71 22.36 -49.85
CA SER A 2 -17.47 22.65 -48.43
C SER A 2 -16.80 21.44 -47.78
N PHE A 3 -15.70 21.64 -47.07
CA PHE A 3 -15.20 20.68 -46.10
C PHE A 3 -15.12 21.36 -44.73
N ALA A 4 -15.72 20.70 -43.77
CA ALA A 4 -16.20 21.24 -42.53
C ALA A 4 -15.14 21.25 -41.42
N GLN A 5 -15.40 22.15 -40.47
CA GLN A 5 -15.18 22.02 -39.02
C GLN A 5 -13.74 22.15 -38.49
N SER A 6 -13.33 23.41 -38.37
CA SER A 6 -12.26 23.89 -37.50
C SER A 6 -12.62 23.66 -36.02
N GLY A 7 -12.03 22.65 -35.39
CA GLY A 7 -11.64 22.74 -33.99
C GLY A 7 -10.23 23.33 -33.93
N SER A 8 -10.01 24.43 -33.22
CA SER A 8 -8.64 24.94 -33.01
C SER A 8 -7.77 23.82 -32.40
N PRO A 9 -6.50 23.65 -32.80
CA PRO A 9 -5.60 22.62 -32.26
C PRO A 9 -5.55 22.60 -30.72
N ALA A 10 -5.72 23.77 -30.09
CA ALA A 10 -5.80 23.90 -28.63
C ALA A 10 -7.07 23.26 -28.04
N ALA A 11 -8.21 23.36 -28.72
CA ALA A 11 -9.47 22.73 -28.29
C ALA A 11 -9.40 21.20 -28.42
N ILE A 12 -8.72 20.71 -29.46
CA ILE A 12 -8.49 19.28 -29.70
C ILE A 12 -7.52 18.69 -28.67
N LEU A 13 -6.46 19.42 -28.30
CA LEU A 13 -5.52 19.01 -27.25
C LEU A 13 -6.14 19.05 -25.85
N ALA A 14 -6.96 20.06 -25.56
CA ALA A 14 -7.69 20.15 -24.29
C ALA A 14 -8.70 19.00 -24.14
N ALA A 15 -9.42 18.64 -25.22
CA ALA A 15 -10.33 17.50 -25.21
C ALA A 15 -9.59 16.16 -25.01
N GLN A 16 -8.42 15.99 -25.61
CA GLN A 16 -7.59 14.79 -25.41
C GLN A 16 -7.02 14.71 -23.98
N ASN A 17 -6.55 15.81 -23.39
CA ASN A 17 -6.07 15.82 -22.01
C ASN A 17 -7.21 15.63 -20.99
N ALA A 18 -8.41 16.13 -21.27
CA ALA A 18 -9.60 15.85 -20.46
C ALA A 18 -10.01 14.37 -20.57
N ALA A 19 -9.96 13.79 -21.77
CA ALA A 19 -10.24 12.36 -21.98
C ALA A 19 -9.19 11.46 -21.30
N ALA A 20 -7.90 11.83 -21.34
CA ALA A 20 -6.83 11.09 -20.67
C ALA A 20 -6.95 11.13 -19.14
N SER A 21 -7.30 12.28 -18.57
CA SER A 21 -7.53 12.41 -17.12
C SER A 21 -8.83 11.75 -16.66
N ALA A 22 -9.88 11.72 -17.49
CA ALA A 22 -11.10 10.96 -17.25
C ALA A 22 -10.87 9.43 -17.33
N ALA A 23 -10.00 8.96 -18.23
CA ALA A 23 -9.64 7.55 -18.31
C ALA A 23 -8.77 7.11 -17.12
N ALA A 24 -7.85 7.97 -16.64
CA ALA A 24 -7.05 7.71 -15.45
C ALA A 24 -7.90 7.68 -14.15
N SER A 25 -8.93 8.54 -14.07
CA SER A 25 -9.89 8.51 -12.95
C SER A 25 -10.86 7.33 -13.05
N ALA A 26 -11.33 6.95 -14.24
CA ALA A 26 -12.14 5.76 -14.44
C ALA A 26 -11.38 4.45 -14.15
N ALA A 27 -10.08 4.37 -14.46
CA ALA A 27 -9.23 3.23 -14.13
C ALA A 27 -8.98 3.09 -12.61
N SER A 28 -8.84 4.20 -11.90
CA SER A 28 -8.74 4.21 -10.43
C SER A 28 -10.08 3.94 -9.74
N LEU A 29 -11.21 4.34 -10.34
CA LEU A 29 -12.56 4.02 -9.86
C LEU A 29 -12.94 2.55 -10.12
N ALA A 30 -12.60 2.00 -11.29
CA ALA A 30 -12.83 0.59 -11.62
C ALA A 30 -12.02 -0.36 -10.73
N ALA A 31 -10.81 0.02 -10.31
CA ALA A 31 -10.02 -0.74 -9.33
C ALA A 31 -10.63 -0.72 -7.91
N ALA A 32 -11.34 0.35 -7.53
CA ALA A 32 -12.05 0.46 -6.25
C ALA A 32 -13.46 -0.19 -6.26
N VAL A 33 -14.06 -0.35 -7.44
CA VAL A 33 -15.42 -0.89 -7.65
C VAL A 33 -15.50 -2.43 -7.57
N VAL A 34 -14.38 -3.18 -7.57
CA VAL A 34 -14.37 -4.65 -7.35
C VAL A 34 -14.39 -5.01 -5.84
N GLN A 35 -15.37 -4.40 -5.16
CA GLN A 35 -16.05 -4.86 -3.93
C GLN A 35 -15.31 -4.68 -2.59
N GLY A 36 -15.34 -3.44 -2.07
CA GLY A 36 -15.13 -3.16 -0.64
C GLY A 36 -13.73 -3.44 -0.11
N ARG A 37 -12.73 -3.60 -0.98
CA ARG A 37 -11.37 -3.93 -0.61
C ARG A 37 -10.36 -3.12 -1.41
N PHE A 38 -9.33 -2.67 -0.72
CA PHE A 38 -8.13 -2.05 -1.25
C PHE A 38 -6.91 -2.89 -0.86
N VAL A 39 -5.96 -3.03 -1.78
CA VAL A 39 -4.64 -3.61 -1.54
C VAL A 39 -3.61 -2.69 -2.18
N SER A 40 -2.61 -2.25 -1.42
CA SER A 40 -1.54 -1.39 -1.94
C SER A 40 -0.59 -2.17 -2.85
N ALA A 41 0.16 -1.44 -3.68
CA ALA A 41 1.38 -1.98 -4.26
C ALA A 41 2.39 -2.35 -3.13
N PRO A 42 3.30 -3.31 -3.38
CA PRO A 42 4.39 -3.62 -2.45
C PRO A 42 5.31 -2.42 -2.22
N VAL A 43 5.66 -2.19 -0.96
CA VAL A 43 6.66 -1.20 -0.54
C VAL A 43 7.81 -1.93 0.14
N ALA A 44 9.06 -1.69 -0.26
CA ALA A 44 10.20 -2.28 0.44
C ALA A 44 10.19 -1.85 1.92
N LEU A 45 10.37 -2.80 2.86
CA LEU A 45 10.35 -2.47 4.29
C LEU A 45 11.42 -1.43 4.66
N SER A 46 12.59 -1.49 4.01
CA SER A 46 13.66 -0.48 4.17
C SER A 46 13.23 0.96 3.83
N ALA A 47 12.25 1.14 2.95
CA ALA A 47 11.71 2.45 2.61
C ALA A 47 10.56 2.89 3.54
N ALA A 48 9.96 1.96 4.29
CA ALA A 48 8.84 2.21 5.18
C ALA A 48 9.25 2.50 6.63
N VAL A 49 10.40 1.98 7.08
CA VAL A 49 10.94 2.23 8.43
C VAL A 49 11.28 3.71 8.64
N ASN A 50 11.06 4.21 9.86
CA ASN A 50 11.21 5.62 10.24
C ASN A 50 10.46 6.62 9.33
N ALA A 51 9.36 6.18 8.72
CA ALA A 51 8.60 6.98 7.76
C ALA A 51 7.09 6.82 7.94
N VAL A 52 6.35 7.75 7.32
CA VAL A 52 4.89 7.65 7.19
C VAL A 52 4.55 7.41 5.72
N SER A 53 3.99 6.24 5.43
CA SER A 53 3.47 5.90 4.11
C SER A 53 1.98 6.23 4.03
N THR A 54 1.54 6.87 2.93
CA THR A 54 0.14 7.25 2.71
C THR A 54 -0.39 6.59 1.44
N PHE A 55 -1.54 5.92 1.54
CA PHE A 55 -2.16 5.15 0.47
C PHE A 55 -3.59 5.63 0.23
N ALA A 56 -3.89 6.10 -0.99
CA ALA A 56 -5.27 6.39 -1.39
C ALA A 56 -6.01 5.08 -1.71
N HIS A 57 -7.13 4.83 -1.03
CA HIS A 57 -7.80 3.51 -1.09
C HIS A 57 -9.05 3.44 -1.96
N GLY A 58 -9.61 4.59 -2.39
CA GLY A 58 -10.73 4.63 -3.34
C GLY A 58 -12.09 4.06 -2.86
N LEU A 59 -12.17 3.50 -1.66
CA LEU A 59 -13.39 2.84 -1.11
C LEU A 59 -14.63 3.75 -0.93
N GLY A 60 -14.49 5.05 -1.13
CA GLY A 60 -15.60 6.03 -1.04
C GLY A 60 -16.16 6.26 0.37
N ALA A 61 -15.58 5.63 1.38
CA ALA A 61 -15.88 5.80 2.80
C ALA A 61 -14.66 5.36 3.62
N MET A 62 -14.65 5.70 4.92
CA MET A 62 -13.60 5.22 5.81
C MET A 62 -13.64 3.69 5.91
N PRO A 63 -12.51 2.98 5.73
CA PRO A 63 -12.46 1.54 5.89
C PRO A 63 -12.86 1.13 7.32
N GLN A 64 -13.67 0.08 7.47
CA GLN A 64 -13.95 -0.53 8.77
C GLN A 64 -12.73 -1.29 9.31
N PHE A 65 -11.87 -1.77 8.42
CA PHE A 65 -10.74 -2.60 8.81
C PHE A 65 -9.50 -2.32 7.95
N CYS A 66 -8.33 -2.23 8.62
CA CYS A 66 -7.04 -2.05 7.96
C CYS A 66 -6.03 -3.07 8.48
N LYS A 67 -5.30 -3.71 7.55
CA LYS A 67 -4.19 -4.61 7.83
C LYS A 67 -2.90 -4.08 7.23
N VAL A 68 -1.82 -4.13 8.01
CA VAL A 68 -0.45 -3.95 7.52
C VAL A 68 0.22 -5.31 7.57
N LYS A 69 0.66 -5.81 6.42
CA LYS A 69 1.32 -7.10 6.29
C LYS A 69 2.75 -6.92 5.82
N LEU A 70 3.66 -7.76 6.29
CA LEU A 70 4.92 -8.02 5.60
C LEU A 70 4.79 -9.30 4.78
N VAL A 71 5.28 -9.27 3.55
CA VAL A 71 5.40 -10.44 2.67
C VAL A 71 6.87 -10.75 2.48
N CYS A 72 7.26 -11.98 2.78
CA CYS A 72 8.63 -12.45 2.62
C CYS A 72 8.98 -12.53 1.12
N ALA A 73 9.96 -11.75 0.69
CA ALA A 73 10.46 -11.74 -0.69
C ALA A 73 11.70 -12.62 -0.86
N VAL A 74 12.47 -12.82 0.23
CA VAL A 74 13.66 -13.68 0.30
C VAL A 74 13.63 -14.39 1.64
N ALA A 75 13.88 -15.71 1.67
CA ALA A 75 13.81 -16.50 2.89
C ALA A 75 14.62 -15.88 4.05
N ASP A 76 14.01 -15.77 5.22
CA ASP A 76 14.56 -15.05 6.37
C ASP A 76 13.92 -15.53 7.68
N ALA A 77 14.69 -15.65 8.76
CA ALA A 77 14.23 -16.04 10.11
C ALA A 77 13.29 -17.28 10.17
N GLY A 78 13.47 -18.24 9.25
CA GLY A 78 12.64 -19.45 9.13
C GLY A 78 11.37 -19.29 8.30
N TYR A 79 11.10 -18.10 7.77
CA TYR A 79 10.01 -17.83 6.84
C TYR A 79 10.47 -18.05 5.39
N SER A 80 9.55 -18.57 4.58
CA SER A 80 9.74 -18.84 3.16
C SER A 80 9.18 -17.70 2.31
N VAL A 81 9.67 -17.57 1.07
CA VAL A 81 9.16 -16.58 0.11
C VAL A 81 7.64 -16.77 -0.06
N GLY A 82 6.90 -15.68 0.10
CA GLY A 82 5.44 -15.64 0.05
C GLY A 82 4.73 -15.68 1.41
N ASP A 83 5.44 -15.99 2.50
CA ASP A 83 4.85 -15.95 3.84
C ASP A 83 4.42 -14.53 4.23
N GLU A 84 3.25 -14.41 4.88
CA GLU A 84 2.71 -13.13 5.36
C GLU A 84 2.77 -13.03 6.89
N ILE A 85 3.30 -11.91 7.41
CA ILE A 85 3.27 -11.55 8.83
C ILE A 85 2.34 -10.36 9.04
N ASP A 86 1.50 -10.39 10.08
CA ASP A 86 0.69 -9.25 10.48
C ASP A 86 1.47 -8.26 11.35
N LEU A 87 1.52 -7.01 10.91
CA LEU A 87 2.12 -5.90 11.66
C LEU A 87 1.09 -4.88 12.15
N SER A 88 -0.21 -5.11 11.96
CA SER A 88 -1.24 -4.19 12.48
C SER A 88 -1.16 -4.07 14.00
N GLY A 89 -0.84 -2.88 14.48
CA GLY A 89 -0.71 -2.60 15.92
C GLY A 89 0.51 -3.25 16.57
N TYR A 90 1.51 -3.65 15.77
CA TYR A 90 2.77 -4.18 16.29
C TYR A 90 3.48 -3.15 17.17
N VAL A 91 3.90 -3.60 18.35
CA VAL A 91 4.71 -2.83 19.29
C VAL A 91 5.79 -3.74 19.84
N ASP A 92 7.04 -3.32 19.72
CA ASP A 92 8.18 -3.97 20.34
C ASP A 92 8.99 -2.93 21.11
N GLY A 93 9.12 -3.15 22.42
CA GLY A 93 9.67 -2.20 23.39
C GLY A 93 11.11 -1.79 23.05
N GLY A 94 11.24 -0.67 22.34
CA GLY A 94 12.52 -0.06 21.94
C GLY A 94 12.95 -0.30 20.48
N PHE A 95 12.16 -1.03 19.67
CA PHE A 95 12.58 -1.45 18.33
C PHE A 95 11.68 -0.90 17.24
N MET A 96 10.37 -1.10 17.35
CA MET A 96 9.42 -0.54 16.40
C MET A 96 8.00 -0.45 16.99
N THR A 97 7.29 0.59 16.59
CA THR A 97 5.84 0.72 16.74
C THR A 97 5.23 0.94 15.37
N VAL A 98 4.13 0.24 15.09
CA VAL A 98 3.32 0.40 13.86
C VAL A 98 2.00 1.06 14.22
N THR A 99 1.78 2.26 13.71
CA THR A 99 0.50 2.96 13.84
C THR A 99 -0.21 2.99 12.50
N VAL A 100 -1.49 2.63 12.49
CA VAL A 100 -2.36 2.70 11.31
C VAL A 100 -3.46 3.71 11.60
N SER A 101 -3.67 4.65 10.68
CA SER A 101 -4.81 5.57 10.72
C SER A 101 -5.49 5.59 9.36
N ALA A 102 -6.80 5.80 9.34
CA ALA A 102 -7.57 5.82 8.11
C ALA A 102 -8.57 6.97 8.09
N THR A 103 -8.87 7.46 6.90
CA THR A 103 -9.91 8.46 6.63
C THR A 103 -10.82 7.92 5.52
N ALA A 104 -11.75 8.73 5.03
CA ALA A 104 -12.58 8.35 3.88
C ALA A 104 -11.80 8.23 2.55
N VAL A 105 -10.57 8.74 2.47
CA VAL A 105 -9.79 8.80 1.23
C VAL A 105 -8.42 8.13 1.33
N SER A 106 -7.86 7.97 2.53
CA SER A 106 -6.49 7.50 2.71
C SER A 106 -6.31 6.61 3.93
N VAL A 107 -5.41 5.62 3.81
CA VAL A 107 -4.80 4.91 4.92
C VAL A 107 -3.37 5.39 5.08
N ARG A 108 -2.96 5.71 6.31
CA ARG A 108 -1.61 6.11 6.67
C ARG A 108 -1.01 5.10 7.62
N VAL A 109 0.23 4.71 7.36
CA VAL A 109 0.99 3.77 8.17
C VAL A 109 2.28 4.45 8.60
N ALA A 110 2.49 4.56 9.90
CA ALA A 110 3.72 5.09 10.49
C ALA A 110 4.50 3.95 11.16
N LEU A 111 5.75 3.74 10.75
CA LEU A 111 6.68 2.81 11.39
C LEU A 111 7.77 3.63 12.09
N SER A 112 7.93 3.44 13.39
CA SER A 112 9.07 3.98 14.14
C SER A 112 10.20 2.95 14.24
N GLY A 113 11.43 3.42 14.39
CA GLY A 113 12.58 2.54 14.49
C GLY A 113 12.93 1.84 13.17
N SER A 114 13.99 1.03 13.20
CA SER A 114 14.60 0.47 11.99
C SER A 114 14.54 -1.06 11.89
N GLN A 115 13.99 -1.73 12.91
CA GLN A 115 14.06 -3.18 13.04
C GLN A 115 12.71 -3.78 13.41
N VAL A 116 12.31 -4.81 12.65
CA VAL A 116 11.15 -5.64 12.97
C VAL A 116 11.65 -6.93 13.61
N ARG A 117 11.10 -7.30 14.75
CA ARG A 117 11.40 -8.56 15.41
C ARG A 117 10.21 -9.47 15.51
N VAL A 118 10.43 -10.74 15.22
CA VAL A 118 9.41 -11.78 15.25
C VAL A 118 9.98 -13.03 15.89
N THR A 119 9.12 -13.92 16.35
CA THR A 119 9.53 -15.27 16.72
C THR A 119 10.13 -15.94 15.48
N ASN A 120 11.30 -16.55 15.62
CA ASN A 120 11.91 -17.31 14.55
C ASN A 120 11.09 -18.58 14.29
N LEU A 121 10.63 -18.79 13.06
CA LEU A 121 9.73 -19.91 12.77
C LEU A 121 10.46 -21.26 12.66
N ALA A 122 11.77 -21.24 12.38
CA ALA A 122 12.62 -22.45 12.39
C ALA A 122 12.99 -22.86 13.83
N THR A 123 13.06 -21.90 14.75
CA THR A 123 13.37 -22.13 16.18
C THR A 123 12.44 -21.27 17.06
N PRO A 124 11.22 -21.74 17.39
CA PRO A 124 10.15 -20.92 17.99
C PRO A 124 10.37 -20.52 19.46
N THR A 125 11.60 -20.65 19.96
CA THR A 125 12.04 -20.24 21.30
C THR A 125 12.89 -18.96 21.28
N VAL A 126 13.25 -18.44 20.09
CA VAL A 126 14.05 -17.23 19.95
C VAL A 126 13.34 -16.17 19.12
N THR A 127 13.59 -14.91 19.44
CA THR A 127 13.20 -13.77 18.63
C THR A 127 14.32 -13.44 17.64
N SER A 128 13.99 -13.17 16.38
CA SER A 128 14.92 -12.75 15.34
C SER A 128 14.55 -11.38 14.80
N THR A 129 15.57 -10.58 14.48
CA THR A 129 15.40 -9.34 13.70
C THR A 129 15.33 -9.68 12.23
N LEU A 130 14.25 -9.24 11.57
CA LEU A 130 14.06 -9.42 10.14
C LEU A 130 15.02 -8.53 9.35
N LEU A 131 15.53 -9.04 8.23
CA LEU A 131 16.32 -8.28 7.29
C LEU A 131 15.38 -7.39 6.45
N ASN A 132 15.47 -6.07 6.58
CA ASN A 132 14.56 -5.14 5.88
C ASN A 132 14.54 -5.32 4.34
N THR A 133 15.58 -5.89 3.75
CA THR A 133 15.67 -6.20 2.31
C THR A 133 14.93 -7.47 1.90
N SER A 134 14.61 -8.34 2.86
CA SER A 134 13.92 -9.62 2.65
C SER A 134 12.40 -9.51 2.71
N TRP A 135 11.85 -8.33 3.04
CA TRP A 135 10.43 -8.15 3.30
C TRP A 135 9.84 -6.93 2.58
N THR A 136 8.59 -7.09 2.13
CA THR A 136 7.79 -6.01 1.52
C THR A 136 6.54 -5.75 2.33
N LEU A 137 6.21 -4.49 2.56
CA LEU A 137 5.01 -4.04 3.24
C LEU A 137 3.85 -3.94 2.24
N ILE A 138 2.70 -4.49 2.64
CA ILE A 138 1.42 -4.40 1.93
C ILE A 138 0.35 -3.88 2.89
N VAL A 139 -0.41 -2.89 2.46
CA VAL A 139 -1.59 -2.41 3.19
C VAL A 139 -2.84 -2.97 2.54
N LYS A 140 -3.69 -3.62 3.33
CA LYS A 140 -5.01 -4.10 2.91
C LYS A 140 -6.06 -3.31 3.70
N ALA A 141 -7.06 -2.75 3.04
CA ALA A 141 -8.15 -2.02 3.70
C ALA A 141 -9.50 -2.51 3.20
N TYR A 142 -10.49 -2.54 4.08
CA TYR A 142 -11.79 -3.15 3.82
C TYR A 142 -12.91 -2.25 4.33
N LYS A 143 -13.97 -2.16 3.53
CA LYS A 143 -15.21 -1.46 3.87
C LYS A 143 -16.10 -2.32 4.75
#